data_AF-A0A096MTP8-F1
#
_entry.id   AF-A0A096MTP8-F1
#
_cell.length_a   1.000
_cell.length_b   1.000
_cell.length_c   1.000
_cell.angle_alpha   90.00
_cell.angle_beta   90.00
_cell.angle_gamma   90.00
#
_symmetry.space_group_name_H-M   'P 1'
#
loop_
_entity.id
_entity.type
_entity.pdbx_description
1 polymer ?
#
loop_
_entity_poly.entity_id
_entity_poly.type
_entity_poly.pdbx_seq_one_letter_code
_entity_poly.pdbx_strand_id
1 'polypeptide(L)'
;MPDRPIKWDKSYYSFTGFKDPDEDLEQVSRMETTLTSWLDNNGKSAVKKLKNSLPLRKELDRLKDELSHQLQLSDIRWQRSWGVAHRCSQLHSLSRLAQQNLETLKKAKGCTIIFTDRSGMSAVGHVMLGTMDVHHHWTKLFERLPSYFDLQRRLMILEDQISYLLGGIQVVYIEELQPVLTLEEYYSLLDVFYNRLLKSRIPFHPRSLRGLQMILNSDRYAPSLHELGHFNIPTLCDPANLQWFILTKAQQARENMKRKEELKVIENELIQASTKKFSLEKLYKEPSISSTQMVDCCKRLLEQSLPYLHGMHLCISHFYSVMQDGDLCIPWNWKNGEAIK
;
A
#
# COMPACT_ATOMS: atom_id res chain seq x y z
N MET A 1 -18.62 32.20 27.14
CA MET A 1 -19.15 31.20 26.18
C MET A 1 -19.33 31.93 24.86
N PRO A 2 -18.64 31.57 23.78
CA PRO A 2 -18.85 32.26 22.50
C PRO A 2 -20.14 31.74 21.85
N ASP A 3 -20.96 32.67 21.36
CA ASP A 3 -22.22 32.43 20.66
C ASP A 3 -22.04 31.42 19.52
N ARG A 4 -22.56 30.20 19.69
CA ARG A 4 -22.77 29.31 18.54
C ARG A 4 -24.13 29.65 17.94
N PRO A 5 -24.19 30.09 16.67
CA PRO A 5 -25.46 30.38 16.03
C PRO A 5 -26.33 29.11 16.00
N ILE A 6 -27.61 29.28 16.32
CA ILE A 6 -28.60 28.20 16.32
C ILE A 6 -28.76 27.71 14.88
N LYS A 7 -28.51 26.41 14.66
CA LYS A 7 -28.64 25.76 13.35
C LYS A 7 -30.10 25.34 13.14
N TRP A 8 -30.77 25.92 12.15
CA TRP A 8 -32.12 25.57 11.75
C TRP A 8 -32.11 24.58 10.58
N ASP A 9 -33.22 23.89 10.34
CA ASP A 9 -33.37 22.97 9.20
C ASP A 9 -33.41 23.74 7.86
N LYS A 10 -32.94 23.14 6.76
CA LYS A 10 -32.87 23.80 5.44
C LYS A 10 -34.22 24.35 4.96
N SER A 11 -35.31 23.72 5.37
CA SER A 11 -36.68 24.19 5.07
C SER A 11 -36.98 25.58 5.67
N TYR A 12 -36.41 25.90 6.83
CA TYR A 12 -36.60 27.19 7.51
C TYR A 12 -36.02 28.36 6.71
N TYR A 13 -34.79 28.23 6.19
CA TYR A 13 -34.15 29.26 5.37
C TYR A 13 -34.90 29.47 4.04
N SER A 14 -35.37 28.39 3.42
CA SER A 14 -36.16 28.45 2.18
C SER A 14 -37.52 29.15 2.35
N PHE A 15 -38.14 29.03 3.52
CA PHE A 15 -39.45 29.62 3.81
C PHE A 15 -39.36 31.07 4.26
N THR A 16 -38.29 31.44 4.97
CA THR A 16 -38.14 32.78 5.58
C THR A 16 -37.35 33.76 4.71
N GLY A 17 -36.65 33.27 3.68
CA GLY A 17 -35.80 34.09 2.82
C GLY A 17 -34.50 34.57 3.47
N PHE A 18 -34.20 34.11 4.69
CA PHE A 18 -32.89 34.32 5.32
C PHE A 18 -31.83 33.45 4.65
N LYS A 19 -30.64 34.01 4.41
CA LYS A 19 -29.51 33.31 3.79
C LYS A 19 -29.00 32.21 4.72
N ASP A 20 -28.89 30.98 4.20
CA ASP A 20 -28.35 29.86 4.97
C ASP A 20 -26.84 30.09 5.20
N PRO A 21 -26.35 30.12 6.46
CA PRO A 21 -24.92 30.26 6.74
C PRO A 21 -24.06 29.14 6.13
N ASP A 22 -24.64 27.95 5.91
CA ASP A 22 -23.97 26.81 5.30
C ASP A 22 -24.02 26.87 3.75
N GLU A 23 -24.85 27.73 3.13
CA GLU A 23 -24.90 27.90 1.66
C GLU A 23 -23.60 28.50 1.12
N ASP A 24 -23.02 29.48 1.83
CA ASP A 24 -21.73 30.08 1.46
C ASP A 24 -20.58 29.07 1.67
N LEU A 25 -20.68 28.19 2.67
CA LEU A 25 -19.71 27.11 2.89
C LEU A 25 -19.84 25.99 1.83
N GLU A 26 -21.06 25.66 1.39
CA GLU A 26 -21.31 24.74 0.29
C GLU A 26 -20.86 25.34 -1.07
N GLN A 27 -21.01 26.66 -1.28
CA GLN A 27 -20.51 27.36 -2.48
C GLN A 27 -18.98 27.44 -2.53
N VAL A 28 -18.30 27.68 -1.41
CA VAL A 28 -16.83 27.66 -1.32
C VAL A 28 -16.28 26.23 -1.51
N SER A 29 -17.04 25.20 -1.16
CA SER A 29 -16.68 23.79 -1.46
C SER A 29 -16.84 23.41 -2.94
N ARG A 30 -17.56 24.20 -3.73
CA ARG A 30 -17.92 23.92 -5.13
C ARG A 30 -17.13 24.70 -6.18
N MET A 31 -16.22 25.60 -5.80
CA MET A 31 -15.25 26.12 -6.76
C MET A 31 -14.19 25.05 -7.00
N GLU A 32 -14.25 24.41 -8.17
CA GLU A 32 -13.29 23.40 -8.59
C GLU A 32 -11.86 23.96 -8.51
N THR A 33 -11.11 23.55 -7.48
CA THR A 33 -9.78 24.08 -7.25
C THR A 33 -8.83 23.54 -8.32
N THR A 34 -8.30 24.45 -9.13
CA THR A 34 -7.30 24.13 -10.15
C THR A 34 -5.96 23.81 -9.50
N LEU A 35 -5.15 22.96 -10.14
CA LEU A 35 -3.85 22.57 -9.60
C LEU A 35 -2.97 23.80 -9.30
N THR A 36 -2.89 24.75 -10.22
CA THR A 36 -2.08 25.96 -10.08
C THR A 36 -2.55 26.83 -8.92
N SER A 37 -3.86 27.11 -8.84
CA SER A 37 -4.42 27.92 -7.74
C SER A 37 -4.20 27.24 -6.38
N TRP A 38 -4.33 25.91 -6.32
CA TRP A 38 -4.05 25.18 -5.09
C TRP A 38 -2.58 25.29 -4.68
N LEU A 39 -1.66 25.10 -5.62
CA LEU A 39 -0.22 25.22 -5.38
C LEU A 39 0.18 26.63 -4.95
N ASP A 40 -0.40 27.67 -5.55
CA ASP A 40 -0.13 29.07 -5.19
C ASP A 40 -0.54 29.35 -3.73
N ASN A 41 -1.69 28.84 -3.32
CA ASN A 41 -2.24 29.06 -1.99
C ASN A 41 -1.50 28.24 -0.91
N ASN A 42 -0.98 27.07 -1.25
CA ASN A 42 -0.44 26.11 -0.28
C ASN A 42 1.08 25.94 -0.32
N GLY A 43 1.74 26.33 -1.42
CA GLY A 43 3.16 26.07 -1.66
C GLY A 43 4.07 26.68 -0.60
N LYS A 44 3.84 27.92 -0.19
CA LYS A 44 4.65 28.58 0.88
C LYS A 44 4.56 27.83 2.21
N SER A 45 3.37 27.36 2.57
CA SER A 45 3.14 26.57 3.78
C SER A 45 3.84 25.21 3.70
N ALA A 46 3.73 24.53 2.55
CA ALA A 46 4.39 23.26 2.29
C ALA A 46 5.92 23.37 2.37
N VAL A 47 6.52 24.38 1.73
CA VAL A 47 7.97 24.66 1.80
C VAL A 47 8.42 24.85 3.25
N LYS A 48 7.67 25.61 4.04
CA LYS A 48 7.99 25.82 5.46
C LYS A 48 7.94 24.52 6.25
N LYS A 49 6.88 23.72 6.09
CA LYS A 49 6.74 22.42 6.75
C LYS A 49 7.83 21.44 6.33
N LEU A 50 8.15 21.39 5.04
CA LEU A 50 9.20 20.54 4.48
C LEU A 50 10.55 20.88 5.10
N LYS A 51 10.93 22.16 5.09
CA LYS A 51 12.18 22.64 5.73
C LYS A 51 12.25 22.26 7.21
N ASN A 52 11.15 22.44 7.94
CA ASN A 52 11.09 22.07 9.36
C ASN A 52 11.21 20.56 9.59
N SER A 53 10.79 19.74 8.63
CA SER A 53 10.86 18.27 8.72
C SER A 53 12.23 17.69 8.38
N LEU A 54 13.12 18.45 7.71
CA LEU A 54 14.41 17.95 7.22
C LEU A 54 15.28 17.30 8.31
N PRO A 55 15.42 17.86 9.53
CA PRO A 55 16.19 17.21 10.60
C PRO A 55 15.60 15.85 10.99
N LEU A 56 14.27 15.74 11.08
CA LEU A 56 13.60 14.49 11.42
C LEU A 56 13.75 13.44 10.31
N ARG A 57 13.77 13.86 9.04
CA ARG A 57 14.01 12.93 7.91
C ARG A 57 15.42 12.35 7.97
N LYS A 58 16.42 13.21 8.17
CA LYS A 58 17.81 12.77 8.37
C LYS A 58 17.96 11.81 9.54
N GLU A 59 17.27 12.11 10.66
CA GLU A 59 17.26 11.23 11.82
C GLU A 59 16.56 9.90 11.53
N LEU A 60 15.44 9.91 10.81
CA LEU A 60 14.73 8.70 10.40
C LEU A 60 15.64 7.79 9.57
N ASP A 61 16.31 8.35 8.57
CA ASP A 61 17.23 7.62 7.68
C ASP A 61 18.40 7.06 8.50
N ARG A 62 19.03 7.89 9.34
CA ARG A 62 20.12 7.48 10.23
C ARG A 62 19.73 6.31 11.14
N LEU A 63 18.57 6.42 11.82
CA LEU A 63 18.07 5.37 12.72
C LEU A 63 17.74 4.10 11.95
N LYS A 64 17.14 4.22 10.77
CA LYS A 64 16.80 3.08 9.92
C LYS A 64 18.07 2.33 9.51
N ASP A 65 19.09 3.05 9.07
CA ASP A 65 20.37 2.47 8.65
C ASP A 65 21.10 1.83 9.84
N GLU A 66 21.20 2.53 10.97
CA GLU A 66 21.84 2.02 12.19
C GLU A 66 21.20 0.72 12.67
N LEU A 67 19.87 0.69 12.80
CA LEU A 67 19.13 -0.50 13.19
C LEU A 67 19.25 -1.64 12.18
N SER A 68 19.17 -1.33 10.89
CA SER A 68 19.28 -2.33 9.84
C SER A 68 20.67 -2.97 9.86
N HIS A 69 21.73 -2.20 10.06
CA HIS A 69 23.09 -2.72 10.21
C HIS A 69 23.28 -3.50 11.52
N GLN A 70 22.83 -2.96 12.66
CA GLN A 70 22.99 -3.57 13.98
C GLN A 70 22.31 -4.93 14.08
N LEU A 71 21.11 -5.05 13.50
CA LEU A 71 20.30 -6.28 13.53
C LEU A 71 20.45 -7.13 12.26
N GLN A 72 21.21 -6.64 11.27
CA GLN A 72 21.41 -7.28 9.96
C GLN A 72 20.08 -7.55 9.24
N LEU A 73 19.18 -6.57 9.26
CA LEU A 73 17.86 -6.64 8.63
C LEU A 73 17.98 -6.42 7.12
N SER A 74 17.01 -6.96 6.38
CA SER A 74 16.87 -6.69 4.95
C SER A 74 16.25 -5.32 4.68
N ASP A 75 15.25 -4.92 5.48
CA ASP A 75 14.58 -3.63 5.36
C ASP A 75 13.74 -3.31 6.62
N ILE A 76 13.35 -2.04 6.78
CA ILE A 76 12.37 -1.58 7.77
C ILE A 76 11.29 -0.76 7.06
N ARG A 77 10.03 -1.16 7.26
CA ARG A 77 8.85 -0.64 6.57
C ARG A 77 7.74 -0.23 7.54
N TRP A 78 6.76 0.48 7.00
CA TRP A 78 5.55 0.89 7.69
C TRP A 78 4.36 0.55 6.82
N GLN A 79 3.35 -0.09 7.41
CA GLN A 79 2.12 -0.39 6.70
C GLN A 79 1.29 0.87 6.42
N ARG A 80 1.27 1.81 7.37
CA ARG A 80 0.51 3.06 7.28
C ARG A 80 1.42 4.23 6.94
N SER A 81 0.89 5.18 6.17
CA SER A 81 1.52 6.45 5.83
C SER A 81 1.53 7.41 7.03
N TRP A 82 2.25 7.06 8.09
CA TRP A 82 2.50 7.96 9.20
C TRP A 82 3.50 9.05 8.80
N GLY A 83 3.38 10.24 9.37
CA GLY A 83 4.37 11.31 9.20
C GLY A 83 5.72 10.95 9.82
N VAL A 84 6.79 11.61 9.35
CA VAL A 84 8.19 11.33 9.72
C VAL A 84 8.40 11.22 11.25
N ALA A 85 7.83 12.13 12.03
CA ALA A 85 8.00 12.15 13.49
C ALA A 85 7.54 10.85 14.18
N HIS A 86 6.40 10.30 13.75
CA HIS A 86 5.87 9.05 14.31
C HIS A 86 6.76 7.85 13.94
N ARG A 87 7.27 7.83 12.70
CA ARG A 87 8.22 6.81 12.26
C ARG A 87 9.53 6.86 13.07
N CYS A 88 10.05 8.06 13.34
CA CYS A 88 11.23 8.22 14.22
C CYS A 88 10.95 7.64 15.61
N SER A 89 9.79 7.95 16.20
CA SER A 89 9.41 7.43 17.52
C SER A 89 9.39 5.90 17.54
N GLN A 90 8.89 5.26 16.49
CA GLN A 90 8.86 3.80 16.39
C GLN A 90 10.26 3.20 16.28
N LEU A 91 11.16 3.82 15.50
CA LEU A 91 12.56 3.38 15.43
C LEU A 91 13.30 3.59 16.75
N HIS A 92 13.06 4.68 17.47
CA HIS A 92 13.63 4.87 18.81
C HIS A 92 13.17 3.79 19.78
N SER A 93 11.88 3.41 19.76
CA SER A 93 11.38 2.30 20.58
C SER A 93 12.09 0.99 20.24
N LEU A 94 12.25 0.68 18.95
CA LEU A 94 12.98 -0.52 18.52
C LEU A 94 14.47 -0.47 18.90
N SER A 95 15.12 0.70 18.75
CA SER A 95 16.52 0.92 19.14
C SER A 95 16.73 0.70 20.64
N ARG A 96 15.85 1.26 21.47
CA ARG A 96 15.87 1.02 22.92
C ARG A 96 15.71 -0.46 23.26
N LEU A 97 14.83 -1.17 22.55
CA LEU A 97 14.69 -2.63 22.75
C LEU A 97 15.95 -3.38 22.31
N ALA A 98 16.57 -3.00 21.20
CA ALA A 98 17.83 -3.60 20.72
C ALA A 98 18.98 -3.39 21.69
N GLN A 99 19.06 -2.24 22.37
CA GLN A 99 20.05 -1.99 23.42
C GLN A 99 19.85 -2.90 24.63
N GLN A 100 18.61 -3.27 24.96
CA GLN A 100 18.29 -4.11 26.12
C GLN A 100 18.47 -5.61 25.83
N ASN A 101 18.08 -6.07 24.63
CA ASN A 101 17.97 -7.49 24.29
C ASN A 101 18.55 -7.82 22.90
N LEU A 102 19.76 -7.35 22.61
CA LEU A 102 20.37 -7.44 21.29
C LEU A 102 20.38 -8.86 20.71
N GLU A 103 20.80 -9.86 21.51
CA GLU A 103 20.92 -11.25 21.05
C GLU A 103 19.57 -11.86 20.66
N THR A 104 18.50 -11.49 21.36
CA THR A 104 17.14 -11.91 21.01
C THR A 104 16.71 -11.26 19.68
N LEU A 105 16.98 -9.97 19.49
CA LEU A 105 16.56 -9.25 18.28
C LEU A 105 17.37 -9.66 17.04
N LYS A 106 18.64 -10.08 17.21
CA LYS A 106 19.46 -10.64 16.12
C LYS A 106 18.86 -11.91 15.49
N LYS A 107 17.88 -12.56 16.13
CA LYS A 107 17.11 -13.65 15.52
C LYS A 107 16.33 -13.21 14.27
N ALA A 108 16.09 -11.91 14.09
CA ALA A 108 15.47 -11.34 12.89
C ALA A 108 16.46 -11.01 11.76
N LYS A 109 17.71 -11.47 11.86
CA LYS A 109 18.69 -11.31 10.78
C LYS A 109 18.11 -11.77 9.43
N GLY A 110 18.30 -10.94 8.41
CA GLY A 110 17.81 -11.17 7.05
C GLY A 110 16.29 -10.94 6.87
N CYS A 111 15.56 -10.61 7.94
CA CYS A 111 14.13 -10.32 7.84
C CYS A 111 13.87 -8.85 7.50
N THR A 112 12.70 -8.58 6.94
CA THR A 112 12.13 -7.23 6.87
C THR A 112 11.24 -7.03 8.09
N ILE A 113 11.44 -5.93 8.81
CA ILE A 113 10.54 -5.50 9.88
C ILE A 113 9.49 -4.56 9.30
N ILE A 114 8.23 -4.75 9.68
CA ILE A 114 7.14 -3.84 9.32
C ILE A 114 6.37 -3.40 10.56
N PHE A 115 6.22 -2.09 10.74
CA PHE A 115 5.34 -1.54 11.78
C PHE A 115 3.88 -1.57 11.30
N THR A 116 3.02 -2.23 12.06
CA THR A 116 1.61 -2.50 11.71
C THR A 116 0.69 -2.37 12.93
N ASP A 117 -0.60 -2.64 12.76
CA ASP A 117 -1.57 -2.59 13.85
C ASP A 117 -1.49 -3.80 14.81
N ARG A 118 -0.81 -4.88 14.43
CA ARG A 118 -0.67 -6.10 15.25
C ARG A 118 0.74 -6.69 15.16
N SER A 119 1.19 -7.38 16.20
CA SER A 119 2.45 -8.13 16.17
C SER A 119 2.29 -9.54 15.65
N GLY A 120 3.34 -10.08 15.03
CA GLY A 120 3.36 -11.44 14.47
C GLY A 120 4.35 -11.59 13.32
N MET A 121 4.11 -12.55 12.44
CA MET A 121 4.79 -12.64 11.14
C MET A 121 3.75 -12.63 10.04
N SER A 122 3.96 -11.82 8.98
CA SER A 122 3.03 -11.75 7.86
C SER A 122 3.09 -13.01 7.00
N ALA A 123 2.08 -13.21 6.15
CA ALA A 123 2.03 -14.29 5.17
C ALA A 123 3.26 -14.36 4.26
N VAL A 124 3.91 -13.22 3.97
CA VAL A 124 5.14 -13.15 3.15
C VAL A 124 6.44 -13.26 3.96
N GLY A 125 6.33 -13.44 5.28
CA GLY A 125 7.48 -13.61 6.17
C GLY A 125 8.10 -12.32 6.70
N HIS A 126 7.39 -11.19 6.66
CA HIS A 126 7.84 -9.97 7.33
C HIS A 126 7.54 -10.04 8.84
N VAL A 127 8.47 -9.58 9.67
CA VAL A 127 8.27 -9.50 11.12
C VAL A 127 7.41 -8.26 11.41
N MET A 128 6.20 -8.49 11.89
CA MET A 128 5.23 -7.43 12.16
C MET A 128 5.36 -6.95 13.61
N LEU A 129 5.57 -5.66 13.80
CA LEU A 129 5.59 -5.01 15.11
C LEU A 129 4.35 -4.13 15.26
N GLY A 130 3.47 -4.52 16.19
CA GLY A 130 2.27 -3.76 16.53
C GLY A 130 2.63 -2.41 17.14
N THR A 131 2.15 -1.30 16.57
CA THR A 131 2.53 0.05 17.03
C THR A 131 2.00 0.41 18.41
N MET A 132 1.00 -0.33 18.90
CA MET A 132 0.41 -0.17 20.24
C MET A 132 0.96 -1.18 21.25
N ASP A 133 1.82 -2.10 20.82
CA ASP A 133 2.36 -3.15 21.68
C ASP A 133 3.53 -2.65 22.51
N VAL A 134 3.66 -3.19 23.72
CA VAL A 134 4.79 -2.92 24.61
C VAL A 134 6.00 -3.76 24.21
N HIS A 135 7.20 -3.28 24.56
CA HIS A 135 8.47 -3.97 24.26
C HIS A 135 8.50 -5.45 24.68
N HIS A 136 7.86 -5.81 25.80
CA HIS A 136 7.77 -7.21 26.24
C HIS A 136 7.08 -8.12 25.21
N HIS A 137 6.05 -7.61 24.54
CA HIS A 137 5.34 -8.36 23.50
C HIS A 137 6.24 -8.57 22.29
N TRP A 138 6.98 -7.54 21.87
CA TRP A 138 7.97 -7.65 20.79
C TRP A 138 9.10 -8.62 21.16
N THR A 139 9.63 -8.59 22.39
CA THR A 139 10.66 -9.55 22.83
C THR A 139 10.19 -10.99 22.66
N LYS A 140 8.98 -11.31 23.12
CA LYS A 140 8.38 -12.64 22.94
C LYS A 140 8.23 -13.04 21.47
N LEU A 141 7.90 -12.09 20.59
CA LEU A 141 7.84 -12.33 19.15
C LEU A 141 9.22 -12.72 18.62
N PHE A 142 10.27 -11.94 18.93
CA PHE A 142 11.64 -12.24 18.51
C PHE A 142 12.13 -13.59 19.03
N GLU A 143 11.78 -13.95 20.29
CA GLU A 143 12.08 -15.27 20.85
C GLU A 143 11.46 -16.42 20.06
N ARG A 144 10.25 -16.22 19.51
CA ARG A 144 9.48 -17.21 18.75
C ARG A 144 9.83 -17.27 17.27
N LEU A 145 10.67 -16.37 16.74
CA LEU A 145 11.03 -16.35 15.31
C LEU A 145 11.51 -17.69 14.75
N PRO A 146 12.30 -18.52 15.46
CA PRO A 146 12.68 -19.83 14.95
C PRO A 146 11.48 -20.71 14.57
N SER A 147 10.41 -20.72 15.38
CA SER A 147 9.19 -21.47 15.06
C SER A 147 8.43 -20.89 13.85
N TYR A 148 8.50 -19.57 13.65
CA TYR A 148 7.94 -18.93 12.47
C TYR A 148 8.70 -19.31 11.20
N PHE A 149 10.03 -19.37 11.25
CA PHE A 149 10.83 -19.82 10.11
C PHE A 149 10.57 -21.29 9.77
N ASP A 150 10.35 -22.15 10.76
CA ASP A 150 9.97 -23.54 10.54
C ASP A 150 8.61 -23.64 9.83
N LEU A 151 7.64 -22.84 10.27
CA LEU A 151 6.33 -22.77 9.63
C LEU A 151 6.41 -22.18 8.21
N GLN A 152 7.26 -21.17 7.98
CA GLN A 152 7.46 -20.58 6.66
C GLN A 152 8.06 -21.59 5.67
N ARG A 153 8.98 -22.45 6.11
CA ARG A 153 9.49 -23.55 5.27
C ARG A 153 8.39 -24.55 4.90
N ARG A 154 7.51 -24.87 5.85
CA ARG A 154 6.34 -25.74 5.59
C ARG A 154 5.33 -25.06 4.65
N LEU A 155 5.12 -23.76 4.79
CA LEU A 155 4.26 -22.96 3.92
C LEU A 155 4.74 -23.03 2.47
N MET A 156 6.03 -22.80 2.21
CA MET A 156 6.60 -22.86 0.85
C MET A 156 6.37 -24.23 0.21
N ILE A 157 6.55 -25.32 0.97
CA ILE A 157 6.28 -26.68 0.49
C ILE A 157 4.79 -26.85 0.13
N LEU A 158 3.89 -26.31 0.95
CA LEU A 158 2.45 -26.40 0.73
C LEU A 158 2.02 -25.61 -0.52
N GLU A 159 2.57 -24.41 -0.73
CA GLU A 159 2.35 -23.62 -1.96
C GLU A 159 2.84 -24.38 -3.20
N ASP A 160 4.02 -25.00 -3.14
CA ASP A 160 4.57 -25.83 -4.24
C ASP A 160 3.70 -27.06 -4.52
N GLN A 161 3.17 -27.71 -3.49
CA GLN A 161 2.27 -28.85 -3.64
C GLN A 161 0.95 -28.44 -4.32
N ILE A 162 0.36 -27.31 -3.91
CA ILE A 162 -0.84 -26.76 -4.56
C ILE A 162 -0.53 -26.38 -6.01
N SER A 163 0.58 -25.69 -6.24
CA SER A 163 1.07 -25.31 -7.57
C SER A 163 1.20 -26.52 -8.49
N TYR A 164 1.80 -27.61 -8.00
CA TYR A 164 1.94 -28.85 -8.75
C TYR A 164 0.59 -29.45 -9.16
N LEU A 165 -0.36 -29.54 -8.22
CA LEU A 165 -1.72 -30.05 -8.48
C LEU A 165 -2.48 -29.18 -9.50
N LEU A 166 -2.20 -27.87 -9.52
CA LEU A 166 -2.85 -26.90 -10.39
C LEU A 166 -2.01 -26.56 -11.63
N GLY A 167 -1.26 -27.53 -12.17
CA GLY A 167 -0.57 -27.38 -13.45
C GLY A 167 0.56 -26.35 -13.45
N GLY A 168 1.16 -26.05 -12.30
CA GLY A 168 2.29 -25.13 -12.12
C GLY A 168 1.92 -23.65 -12.01
N ILE A 169 0.65 -23.33 -11.71
CA ILE A 169 0.26 -21.96 -11.34
C ILE A 169 0.87 -21.58 -10.00
N GLN A 170 1.47 -20.38 -9.92
CA GLN A 170 2.08 -19.92 -8.67
C GLN A 170 0.99 -19.47 -7.69
N VAL A 171 0.98 -20.07 -6.50
CA VAL A 171 0.20 -19.56 -5.37
C VAL A 171 1.01 -18.45 -4.73
N VAL A 172 0.44 -17.25 -4.63
CA VAL A 172 1.11 -16.08 -4.07
C VAL A 172 0.18 -15.37 -3.10
N TYR A 173 0.79 -14.64 -2.17
CA TYR A 173 0.11 -13.67 -1.33
C TYR A 173 0.49 -12.25 -1.77
N ILE A 174 -0.50 -11.41 -2.06
CA ILE A 174 -0.30 -10.03 -2.51
C ILE A 174 -0.86 -9.09 -1.43
N GLU A 175 0.03 -8.45 -0.67
CA GLU A 175 -0.30 -7.59 0.48
C GLU A 175 -1.31 -6.48 0.11
N GLU A 176 -1.27 -5.94 -1.11
CA GLU A 176 -2.15 -4.85 -1.55
C GLU A 176 -3.58 -5.31 -1.89
N LEU A 177 -3.79 -6.61 -2.12
CA LEU A 177 -5.05 -7.16 -2.64
C LEU A 177 -5.77 -8.09 -1.66
N GLN A 178 -5.11 -8.41 -0.55
CA GLN A 178 -5.61 -9.34 0.45
C GLN A 178 -5.60 -8.70 1.83
N PRO A 179 -6.52 -9.10 2.73
CA PRO A 179 -6.46 -8.67 4.12
C PRO A 179 -5.13 -9.11 4.73
N VAL A 180 -4.63 -8.34 5.69
CA VAL A 180 -3.35 -8.62 6.36
C VAL A 180 -3.49 -9.88 7.19
N LEU A 181 -2.89 -10.96 6.71
CA LEU A 181 -2.91 -12.27 7.36
C LEU A 181 -1.57 -12.54 8.04
N THR A 182 -1.62 -13.18 9.21
CA THR A 182 -0.42 -13.79 9.79
C THR A 182 -0.02 -15.05 9.01
N LEU A 183 1.22 -15.48 9.19
CA LEU A 183 1.73 -16.71 8.60
C LEU A 183 0.87 -17.93 8.95
N GLU A 184 0.40 -18.04 10.20
CA GLU A 184 -0.45 -19.13 10.65
C GLU A 184 -1.84 -19.10 10.00
N GLU A 185 -2.44 -17.91 9.89
CA GLU A 185 -3.73 -17.72 9.25
C GLU A 185 -3.66 -18.12 7.76
N TYR A 186 -2.62 -17.67 7.06
CA TYR A 186 -2.41 -18.00 5.65
C TYR A 186 -2.07 -19.49 5.44
N TYR A 187 -1.22 -20.08 6.27
CA TYR A 187 -0.94 -21.53 6.23
C TYR A 187 -2.22 -22.35 6.41
N SER A 188 -3.05 -22.00 7.40
CA SER A 188 -4.31 -22.70 7.66
C SER A 188 -5.28 -22.61 6.48
N LEU A 189 -5.33 -21.45 5.83
CA LEU A 189 -6.14 -21.24 4.62
C LEU A 189 -5.68 -22.13 3.47
N LEU A 190 -4.36 -22.20 3.22
CA LEU A 190 -3.79 -23.05 2.18
C LEU A 190 -3.98 -24.54 2.48
N ASP A 191 -3.86 -24.95 3.74
CA ASP A 191 -3.99 -26.36 4.14
C ASP A 191 -5.42 -26.87 3.89
N VAL A 192 -6.44 -26.07 4.24
CA VAL A 192 -7.85 -26.37 3.92
C VAL A 192 -8.04 -26.49 2.41
N PHE A 193 -7.50 -25.57 1.63
CA PHE A 193 -7.61 -25.59 0.18
C PHE A 193 -6.92 -26.81 -0.44
N TYR A 194 -5.68 -27.10 -0.02
CA TYR A 194 -4.90 -28.25 -0.46
C TYR A 194 -5.62 -29.58 -0.22
N ASN A 195 -6.15 -29.78 0.99
CA ASN A 195 -6.89 -30.99 1.35
C ASN A 195 -8.16 -31.18 0.50
N ARG A 196 -8.81 -30.09 0.07
CA ARG A 196 -9.94 -30.16 -0.87
C ARG A 196 -9.47 -30.53 -2.28
N LEU A 197 -8.40 -29.93 -2.76
CA LEU A 197 -7.83 -30.26 -4.07
C LEU A 197 -7.45 -31.75 -4.17
N LEU A 198 -6.77 -32.28 -3.15
CA LEU A 198 -6.39 -33.70 -3.09
C LEU A 198 -7.60 -34.64 -3.20
N LYS A 199 -8.71 -34.32 -2.50
CA LYS A 199 -9.94 -35.12 -2.55
C LYS A 199 -10.60 -35.07 -3.93
N SER A 200 -10.55 -33.92 -4.59
CA SER A 200 -11.22 -33.68 -5.87
C SER A 200 -10.51 -34.22 -7.11
N ARG A 201 -9.19 -34.50 -7.02
CA ARG A 201 -8.37 -35.05 -8.13
C ARG A 201 -8.50 -34.27 -9.45
N ILE A 202 -8.42 -32.94 -9.39
CA ILE A 202 -8.54 -32.09 -10.59
C ILE A 202 -7.40 -32.40 -11.58
N PRO A 203 -7.70 -32.79 -12.83
CA PRO A 203 -6.66 -33.15 -13.79
C PRO A 203 -6.15 -31.90 -14.52
N PHE A 204 -5.03 -31.34 -14.05
CA PHE A 204 -4.23 -30.41 -14.84
C PHE A 204 -3.03 -31.11 -15.47
N HIS A 205 -2.72 -30.80 -16.72
CA HIS A 205 -1.45 -31.22 -17.29
C HIS A 205 -0.31 -30.53 -16.52
N PRO A 206 0.73 -31.26 -16.09
CA PRO A 206 1.87 -30.67 -15.39
C PRO A 206 2.43 -29.49 -16.18
N ARG A 207 2.58 -28.33 -15.54
CA ARG A 207 3.14 -27.09 -16.12
C ARG A 207 2.31 -26.36 -17.19
N SER A 208 1.08 -26.80 -17.49
CA SER A 208 0.19 -26.10 -18.45
C SER A 208 -0.09 -24.63 -18.08
N LEU A 209 -0.02 -24.30 -16.79
CA LEU A 209 -0.33 -22.99 -16.24
C LEU A 209 0.90 -22.25 -15.72
N ARG A 210 2.11 -22.70 -16.06
CA ARG A 210 3.36 -22.03 -15.64
C ARG A 210 3.37 -20.57 -16.11
N GLY A 211 3.82 -19.69 -15.21
CA GLY A 211 3.89 -18.24 -15.45
C GLY A 211 2.58 -17.49 -15.15
N LEU A 212 1.54 -18.19 -14.73
CA LEU A 212 0.33 -17.60 -14.15
C LEU A 212 0.43 -17.58 -12.63
N GLN A 213 -0.33 -16.68 -12.02
CA GLN A 213 -0.38 -16.49 -10.57
C GLN A 213 -1.82 -16.58 -10.06
N MET A 214 -1.99 -17.09 -8.86
CA MET A 214 -3.25 -17.08 -8.13
C MET A 214 -3.06 -16.62 -6.69
N ILE A 215 -4.07 -15.93 -6.18
CA ILE A 215 -4.24 -15.64 -4.77
C ILE A 215 -5.45 -16.42 -4.26
N LEU A 216 -5.39 -16.84 -2.99
CA LEU A 216 -6.55 -17.40 -2.33
C LEU A 216 -7.30 -16.34 -1.53
N ASN A 217 -8.62 -16.34 -1.63
CA ASN A 217 -9.47 -15.40 -0.91
C ASN A 217 -10.56 -16.15 -0.14
N SER A 218 -10.75 -15.83 1.14
CA SER A 218 -11.81 -16.38 1.99
C SER A 218 -13.18 -15.74 1.71
N ASP A 219 -13.20 -14.51 1.18
CA ASP A 219 -14.37 -13.64 1.27
C ASP A 219 -15.26 -13.68 0.01
N ARG A 220 -14.90 -14.53 -0.96
CA ARG A 220 -15.61 -14.65 -2.25
C ARG A 220 -16.20 -16.05 -2.41
N TYR A 221 -17.27 -16.15 -3.18
CA TYR A 221 -17.91 -17.43 -3.50
C TYR A 221 -17.54 -17.97 -4.89
N ALA A 222 -17.14 -17.08 -5.81
CA ALA A 222 -16.82 -17.44 -7.20
C ALA A 222 -15.39 -17.02 -7.57
N PRO A 223 -14.69 -17.84 -8.39
CA PRO A 223 -13.40 -17.48 -8.91
C PRO A 223 -13.51 -16.28 -9.87
N SER A 224 -12.51 -15.42 -9.86
CA SER A 224 -12.45 -14.25 -10.74
C SER A 224 -11.03 -14.00 -11.23
N LEU A 225 -10.90 -13.26 -12.33
CA LEU A 225 -9.61 -12.85 -12.88
C LEU A 225 -9.44 -11.37 -12.61
N HIS A 226 -8.37 -11.00 -11.92
CA HIS A 226 -8.05 -9.59 -11.70
C HIS A 226 -7.52 -8.95 -12.98
N GLU A 227 -7.71 -7.64 -13.12
CA GLU A 227 -7.13 -6.83 -14.21
C GLU A 227 -5.60 -6.91 -14.31
N LEU A 228 -4.92 -7.33 -13.23
CA LEU A 228 -3.47 -7.49 -13.16
C LEU A 228 -3.01 -8.91 -13.58
N GLY A 229 -3.96 -9.77 -13.95
CA GLY A 229 -3.72 -11.09 -14.52
C GLY A 229 -3.55 -12.23 -13.52
N HIS A 230 -3.76 -11.99 -12.22
CA HIS A 230 -3.81 -13.07 -11.23
C HIS A 230 -5.24 -13.58 -11.03
N PHE A 231 -5.34 -14.87 -10.75
CA PHE A 231 -6.59 -15.53 -10.41
C PHE A 231 -6.94 -15.31 -8.94
N ASN A 232 -8.14 -14.85 -8.66
CA ASN A 232 -8.69 -14.76 -7.31
C ASN A 232 -9.55 -16.00 -7.06
N ILE A 233 -9.03 -16.94 -6.28
CA ILE A 233 -9.66 -18.24 -6.08
C ILE A 233 -10.25 -18.33 -4.67
N PRO A 234 -11.58 -18.53 -4.52
CA PRO A 234 -12.18 -18.83 -3.25
C PRO A 234 -11.63 -20.12 -2.62
N THR A 235 -11.33 -20.09 -1.33
CA THR A 235 -10.93 -21.29 -0.57
C THR A 235 -11.98 -22.40 -0.66
N LEU A 236 -13.26 -22.03 -0.75
CA LEU A 236 -14.39 -22.95 -0.80
C LEU A 236 -14.95 -23.21 -2.20
N CYS A 237 -14.23 -22.81 -3.27
CA CYS A 237 -14.66 -23.01 -4.65
C CYS A 237 -14.93 -24.49 -4.96
N ASP A 238 -15.90 -24.74 -5.84
CA ASP A 238 -16.09 -26.05 -6.46
C ASP A 238 -14.90 -26.39 -7.39
N PRO A 239 -14.30 -27.59 -7.26
CA PRO A 239 -13.17 -28.03 -8.08
C PRO A 239 -13.43 -28.04 -9.59
N ALA A 240 -14.62 -28.44 -10.04
CA ALA A 240 -14.92 -28.52 -11.48
C ALA A 240 -15.06 -27.12 -12.07
N ASN A 241 -15.77 -26.23 -11.36
CA ASN A 241 -15.87 -24.82 -11.74
C ASN A 241 -14.50 -24.13 -11.76
N LEU A 242 -13.64 -24.43 -10.77
CA LEU A 242 -12.27 -23.91 -10.71
C LEU A 242 -11.48 -24.30 -11.96
N GLN A 243 -11.51 -25.57 -12.34
CA GLN A 243 -10.78 -26.08 -13.50
C GLN A 243 -11.20 -25.38 -14.78
N TRP A 244 -12.51 -25.36 -15.04
CA TRP A 244 -13.06 -24.73 -16.23
C TRP A 244 -12.72 -23.24 -16.30
N PHE A 245 -12.84 -22.52 -15.18
CA PHE A 245 -12.55 -21.10 -15.10
C PHE A 245 -11.09 -20.80 -15.44
N ILE A 246 -10.14 -21.53 -14.82
CA ILE A 246 -8.71 -21.30 -15.03
C ILE A 246 -8.34 -21.55 -16.49
N LEU A 247 -8.79 -22.66 -17.08
CA LEU A 247 -8.46 -23.00 -18.47
C LEU A 247 -9.03 -21.97 -19.45
N THR A 248 -10.26 -21.53 -19.24
CA THR A 248 -10.93 -20.56 -20.10
C THR A 248 -10.30 -19.16 -20.02
N LYS A 249 -9.75 -18.79 -18.86
CA LYS A 249 -9.21 -17.45 -18.60
C LYS A 249 -7.68 -17.37 -18.65
N ALA A 250 -6.98 -18.48 -18.85
CA ALA A 250 -5.51 -18.54 -18.85
C ALA A 250 -4.86 -17.56 -19.85
N GLN A 251 -5.37 -17.49 -21.08
CA GLN A 251 -4.80 -16.60 -22.09
C GLN A 251 -4.98 -15.12 -21.72
N GLN A 252 -6.19 -14.75 -21.29
CA GLN A 252 -6.49 -13.40 -20.81
C GLN A 252 -5.61 -13.03 -19.60
N ALA A 253 -5.35 -13.98 -18.70
CA ALA A 253 -4.46 -13.77 -17.56
C ALA A 253 -3.03 -13.45 -18.00
N ARG A 254 -2.47 -14.18 -18.98
CA ARG A 254 -1.13 -13.91 -19.53
C ARG A 254 -1.04 -12.54 -20.17
N GLU A 255 -2.04 -12.15 -20.96
CA GLU A 255 -2.11 -10.84 -21.60
C GLU A 255 -2.17 -9.70 -20.57
N ASN A 256 -3.00 -9.86 -19.53
CA ASN A 256 -3.08 -8.90 -18.43
C ASN A 256 -1.76 -8.77 -17.68
N MET A 257 -1.06 -9.88 -17.39
CA MET A 257 0.25 -9.85 -16.74
C MET A 257 1.30 -9.14 -17.60
N LYS A 258 1.31 -9.39 -18.90
CA LYS A 258 2.21 -8.70 -19.85
C LYS A 258 1.95 -7.20 -19.85
N ARG A 259 0.69 -6.79 -19.98
CA ARG A 259 0.28 -5.38 -19.98
C ARG A 259 0.63 -4.67 -18.67
N LYS A 260 0.48 -5.35 -17.53
CA LYS A 260 0.90 -4.84 -16.22
C LYS A 260 2.39 -4.52 -16.19
N GLU A 261 3.23 -5.40 -16.73
CA GLU A 261 4.68 -5.20 -16.72
C GLU A 261 5.08 -4.04 -17.64
N GLU A 262 4.51 -3.97 -18.85
CA GLU A 262 4.70 -2.85 -19.77
C GLU A 262 4.29 -1.52 -19.10
N LEU A 263 3.16 -1.51 -18.38
CA LEU A 263 2.66 -0.31 -17.71
C LEU A 263 3.57 0.15 -16.56
N LYS A 264 4.18 -0.78 -15.81
CA LYS A 264 5.15 -0.44 -14.75
C LYS A 264 6.40 0.23 -15.30
N VAL A 265 6.90 -0.23 -16.45
CA VAL A 265 8.04 0.39 -17.12
C VAL A 265 7.70 1.83 -17.50
N ILE A 266 6.56 2.04 -18.16
CA ILE A 266 6.07 3.37 -18.56
C ILE A 266 5.85 4.27 -17.32
N GLU A 267 5.26 3.73 -16.25
CA GLU A 267 5.05 4.45 -14.99
C GLU A 267 6.38 4.96 -14.41
N ASN A 268 7.39 4.10 -14.32
CA ASN A 268 8.70 4.47 -13.79
C ASN A 268 9.41 5.52 -14.66
N GLU A 269 9.37 5.38 -15.98
CA GLU A 269 9.94 6.36 -16.92
C GLU A 269 9.29 7.74 -16.76
N LEU A 270 7.95 7.78 -16.65
CA LEU A 270 7.20 9.01 -16.47
C LEU A 270 7.41 9.65 -15.09
N ILE A 271 7.55 8.84 -14.03
CA ILE A 271 7.92 9.32 -12.70
C ILE A 271 9.29 10.00 -12.76
N GLN A 272 10.29 9.35 -13.39
CA GLN A 272 11.62 9.92 -13.51
C GLN A 272 11.62 11.20 -14.35
N ALA A 273 10.93 11.19 -15.49
CA ALA A 273 10.80 12.36 -16.35
C ALA A 273 10.14 13.54 -15.62
N SER A 274 9.06 13.29 -14.87
CA SER A 274 8.35 14.31 -14.09
C SER A 274 9.22 14.83 -12.95
N THR A 275 9.89 13.93 -12.22
CA THR A 275 10.84 14.29 -11.14
C THR A 275 11.92 15.21 -11.66
N LYS A 276 12.53 14.88 -12.81
CA LYS A 276 13.56 15.69 -13.45
C LYS A 276 13.02 17.03 -13.95
N LYS A 277 11.89 17.04 -14.67
CA LYS A 277 11.29 18.26 -15.24
C LYS A 277 11.02 19.30 -14.15
N PHE A 278 10.47 18.87 -13.02
CA PHE A 278 10.09 19.76 -11.91
C PHE A 278 11.18 19.93 -10.86
N SER A 279 12.34 19.27 -11.02
CA SER A 279 13.40 19.21 -10.00
C SER A 279 12.85 18.81 -8.63
N LEU A 280 11.95 17.82 -8.62
CA LEU A 280 11.39 17.28 -7.38
C LEU A 280 12.47 16.49 -6.65
N GLU A 281 12.46 16.55 -5.33
CA GLU A 281 13.29 15.67 -4.50
C GLU A 281 12.71 14.24 -4.52
N LYS A 282 11.38 14.13 -4.56
CA LYS A 282 10.69 12.84 -4.65
C LYS A 282 9.32 12.97 -5.31
N LEU A 283 9.00 12.03 -6.20
CA LEU A 283 7.66 11.79 -6.71
C LEU A 283 7.25 10.35 -6.41
N TYR A 284 6.09 10.16 -5.80
CA TYR A 284 5.54 8.84 -5.51
C TYR A 284 4.01 8.88 -5.51
N LYS A 285 3.38 7.72 -5.36
CA LYS A 285 1.92 7.60 -5.29
C LYS A 285 1.50 6.89 -4.01
N GLU A 286 0.27 7.17 -3.57
CA GLU A 286 -0.37 6.36 -2.54
C GLU A 286 -0.71 4.95 -3.07
N PRO A 287 -0.76 3.92 -2.21
CA PRO A 287 -1.08 2.55 -2.63
C PRO A 287 -2.43 2.39 -3.33
N SER A 288 -3.39 3.27 -3.06
CA SER A 288 -4.71 3.26 -3.70
C SER A 288 -4.71 3.76 -5.14
N ILE A 289 -3.61 4.35 -5.61
CA ILE A 289 -3.47 4.87 -6.98
C ILE A 289 -2.92 3.77 -7.89
N SER A 290 -3.73 3.36 -8.86
CA SER A 290 -3.33 2.39 -9.88
C SER A 290 -2.20 2.92 -10.76
N SER A 291 -1.45 2.01 -11.40
CA SER A 291 -0.40 2.40 -12.35
C SER A 291 -0.94 3.18 -13.54
N THR A 292 -2.16 2.87 -14.01
CA THR A 292 -2.82 3.61 -15.08
C THR A 292 -3.07 5.07 -14.67
N GLN A 293 -3.64 5.27 -13.48
CA GLN A 293 -3.89 6.61 -12.94
C GLN A 293 -2.58 7.41 -12.76
N MET A 294 -1.52 6.75 -12.29
CA MET A 294 -0.21 7.38 -12.13
C MET A 294 0.39 7.80 -13.48
N VAL A 295 0.34 6.92 -14.48
CA VAL A 295 0.81 7.18 -15.85
C VAL A 295 0.06 8.36 -16.46
N ASP A 296 -1.27 8.36 -16.38
CA ASP A 296 -2.10 9.43 -16.93
C ASP A 296 -1.85 10.77 -16.22
N CYS A 297 -1.72 10.75 -14.89
CA CYS A 297 -1.36 11.93 -14.10
C CYS A 297 0.01 12.48 -14.51
N CYS A 298 1.03 11.63 -14.62
CA CYS A 298 2.39 12.07 -14.98
C CYS A 298 2.45 12.63 -16.41
N LYS A 299 1.78 12.01 -17.38
CA LYS A 299 1.68 12.56 -18.75
C LYS A 299 1.11 13.97 -18.73
N ARG A 300 0.00 14.18 -18.02
CA ARG A 300 -0.63 15.49 -17.89
C ARG A 300 0.24 16.48 -17.14
N LEU A 301 0.95 16.04 -16.10
CA LEU A 301 1.90 16.90 -15.36
C LEU A 301 3.01 17.37 -16.32
N LEU A 302 3.58 16.48 -17.13
CA LEU A 302 4.62 16.80 -18.10
C LEU A 302 4.19 17.81 -19.18
N GLU A 303 2.91 18.13 -19.33
CA GLU A 303 2.43 19.21 -20.20
C GLU A 303 2.41 20.57 -19.49
N GLN A 304 2.43 20.60 -18.16
CA GLN A 304 2.31 21.82 -17.36
C GLN A 304 3.67 22.46 -17.04
N SER A 305 3.65 23.77 -16.77
CA SER A 305 4.77 24.50 -16.18
C SER A 305 4.44 24.84 -14.73
N LEU A 306 5.14 24.19 -13.79
CA LEU A 306 4.87 24.28 -12.35
C LEU A 306 6.18 24.60 -11.60
N PRO A 307 6.65 25.85 -11.63
CA PRO A 307 7.94 26.23 -11.03
C PRO A 307 7.97 26.06 -9.50
N TYR A 308 6.80 26.04 -8.85
CA TYR A 308 6.65 25.91 -7.40
C TYR A 308 7.03 24.54 -6.83
N LEU A 309 7.24 23.54 -7.70
CA LEU A 309 7.56 22.17 -7.30
C LEU A 309 9.05 21.93 -7.04
N HIS A 310 9.92 22.91 -7.30
CA HIS A 310 11.36 22.74 -7.13
C HIS A 310 11.73 22.32 -5.70
N GLY A 311 12.45 21.21 -5.57
CA GLY A 311 12.90 20.62 -4.30
C GLY A 311 11.78 20.07 -3.43
N MET A 312 10.54 20.00 -3.94
CA MET A 312 9.39 19.49 -3.19
C MET A 312 9.29 17.97 -3.27
N HIS A 313 8.54 17.41 -2.32
CA HIS A 313 8.07 16.04 -2.35
C HIS A 313 6.62 16.05 -2.85
N LEU A 314 6.35 15.34 -3.93
CA LEU A 314 5.01 15.26 -4.52
C LEU A 314 4.47 13.83 -4.41
N CYS A 315 3.30 13.71 -3.82
CA CYS A 315 2.53 12.49 -3.66
C CYS A 315 1.28 12.57 -4.54
N ILE A 316 1.08 11.57 -5.39
CA ILE A 316 -0.17 11.42 -6.14
C ILE A 316 -1.16 10.62 -5.29
N SER A 317 -2.33 11.20 -5.05
CA SER A 317 -3.38 10.71 -4.15
C SER A 317 -4.77 10.86 -4.80
N HIS A 318 -5.84 10.83 -4.00
CA HIS A 318 -7.22 11.12 -4.41
C HIS A 318 -7.71 12.52 -4.05
N PHE A 319 -6.93 13.30 -3.31
CA PHE A 319 -7.35 14.58 -2.77
C PHE A 319 -6.16 15.52 -2.57
N TYR A 320 -6.45 16.82 -2.61
CA TYR A 320 -5.45 17.82 -2.29
C TYR A 320 -5.16 17.87 -0.79
N SER A 321 -3.88 17.86 -0.40
CA SER A 321 -3.48 18.05 0.99
C SER A 321 -2.02 18.48 1.11
N VAL A 322 -1.68 19.19 2.18
CA VAL A 322 -0.28 19.42 2.57
C VAL A 322 -0.03 18.66 3.87
N MET A 323 0.81 17.63 3.77
CA MET A 323 1.16 16.77 4.90
C MET A 323 1.89 17.56 5.99
N GLN A 324 1.91 17.04 7.21
CA GLN A 324 2.56 17.71 8.34
C GLN A 324 4.07 17.84 8.16
N ASP A 325 4.67 16.93 7.40
CA ASP A 325 6.08 16.90 7.01
C ASP A 325 6.35 17.63 5.69
N GLY A 326 5.35 18.31 5.12
CA GLY A 326 5.49 19.18 3.96
C GLY A 326 5.35 18.52 2.60
N ASP A 327 5.08 17.21 2.53
CA ASP A 327 4.78 16.55 1.26
C ASP A 327 3.47 17.10 0.69
N LEU A 328 3.48 17.44 -0.60
CA LEU A 328 2.31 17.90 -1.34
C LEU A 328 1.55 16.68 -1.86
N CYS A 329 0.27 16.55 -1.53
CA CYS A 329 -0.61 15.54 -2.09
C CYS A 329 -1.54 16.18 -3.12
N ILE A 330 -1.57 15.64 -4.34
CA ILE A 330 -2.49 16.08 -5.40
C ILE A 330 -3.30 14.90 -5.94
N PRO A 331 -4.59 15.10 -6.28
CA PRO A 331 -5.41 14.05 -6.86
C PRO A 331 -4.91 13.67 -8.25
N TRP A 332 -4.79 12.40 -8.59
CA TRP A 332 -4.34 11.94 -9.92
C TRP A 332 -5.13 12.56 -11.09
N ASN A 333 -6.40 12.90 -10.85
CA ASN A 333 -7.33 13.51 -11.79
C ASN A 333 -7.55 15.01 -11.54
N TRP A 334 -6.55 15.72 -11.03
CA TRP A 334 -6.57 17.17 -10.81
C TRP A 334 -7.09 17.93 -12.04
N LYS A 335 -7.64 19.14 -11.86
CA LYS A 335 -8.15 19.96 -12.98
C LYS A 335 -7.13 21.03 -13.37
N ASN A 336 -6.91 21.19 -14.67
CA ASN A 336 -6.23 22.37 -15.16
C ASN A 336 -7.19 23.55 -15.08
N GLY A 337 -6.69 24.68 -14.58
CA GLY A 337 -7.35 25.94 -14.85
C GLY A 337 -7.12 26.25 -16.31
N GLU A 338 -8.01 25.80 -17.20
CA GLU A 338 -8.19 26.56 -18.41
C GLU A 338 -8.63 27.94 -17.95
N ALA A 339 -7.77 28.93 -18.16
CA ALA A 339 -8.21 30.31 -18.16
C ALA A 339 -9.34 30.36 -19.19
N ILE A 340 -10.58 30.47 -18.70
CA ILE A 340 -11.70 30.90 -19.53
C ILE A 340 -11.23 32.23 -20.12
N LYS A 341 -10.91 32.20 -21.42
CA LYS A 341 -10.47 33.37 -22.17
C LYS A 341 -11.59 34.39 -22.27
#